data_AF-A0A3A8KNH7-F1
#
_entry.id   AF-A0A3A8KNH7-F1
#
_cell.length_a   1.000
_cell.length_b   1.000
_cell.length_c   1.000
_cell.angle_alpha   90.00
_cell.angle_beta   90.00
_cell.angle_gamma   90.00
#
_symmetry.space_group_name_H-M   'P 1'
#
loop_
_entity.id
_entity.type
_entity.pdbx_description
1 polymer ?
#
loop_
_entity_poly.entity_id
_entity_poly.type
_entity_poly.pdbx_seq_one_letter_code
_entity_poly.pdbx_strand_id
1 'polypeptide(L)'
;MLWCKDVRHVSVKEQHRTLSSKLLGHYGYYGITGNSQALARFRHEVAFIWRKWLNRRSQRQSMPWWKFSAMLKRHPLPPVRAVHSVLRVAKP
;
A
#
# COMPACT_ATOMS: atom_id res chain seq x y z
N MET A 1 3.68 10.96 5.43
CA MET A 1 2.30 10.43 5.23
C MET A 1 1.29 11.12 6.16
N LEU A 2 0.96 12.38 5.89
CA LEU A 2 -0.13 13.10 6.58
C LEU A 2 -1.51 12.62 6.12
N TRP A 3 -1.62 12.21 4.86
CA TRP A 3 -2.90 11.83 4.26
C TRP A 3 -3.71 10.77 5.03
N CYS A 4 -3.09 9.71 5.58
CA CYS A 4 -3.82 8.69 6.35
C CYS A 4 -4.43 9.24 7.66
N LYS A 5 -3.85 10.33 8.22
CA LYS A 5 -4.42 11.06 9.35
C LYS A 5 -5.66 11.82 8.90
N ASP A 6 -5.58 12.50 7.77
CA ASP A 6 -6.63 13.41 7.28
C ASP A 6 -7.86 12.62 6.78
N VAL A 7 -7.66 11.47 6.13
CA VAL A 7 -8.75 10.64 5.62
C VAL A 7 -9.26 9.58 6.60
N ARG A 8 -8.90 9.66 7.88
CA ARG A 8 -9.26 8.64 8.90
C ARG A 8 -10.77 8.41 9.03
N HIS A 9 -11.59 9.41 8.69
CA HIS A 9 -13.05 9.36 8.76
C HIS A 9 -13.69 8.67 7.54
N VAL A 10 -12.98 8.60 6.42
CA VAL A 10 -13.43 8.02 5.15
C VAL A 10 -13.53 6.48 5.24
N SER A 11 -14.36 5.83 4.43
CA SER A 11 -14.52 4.36 4.47
C SER A 11 -13.20 3.61 4.20
N VAL A 12 -13.05 2.40 4.75
CA VAL A 12 -11.86 1.55 4.51
C VAL A 12 -11.68 1.25 3.02
N LYS A 13 -12.78 1.11 2.27
CA LYS A 13 -12.79 0.86 0.82
C LYS A 13 -12.18 2.03 0.03
N GLU A 14 -12.57 3.26 0.35
CA GLU A 14 -12.03 4.46 -0.30
C GLU A 14 -10.58 4.75 0.09
N GLN A 15 -10.24 4.51 1.37
CA GLN A 15 -8.85 4.57 1.82
C GLN A 15 -8.00 3.58 1.02
N HIS A 16 -8.45 2.34 0.89
CA HIS A 16 -7.79 1.30 0.11
C HIS A 16 -7.62 1.69 -1.36
N ARG A 17 -8.67 2.22 -2.01
CA ARG A 17 -8.61 2.67 -3.42
C ARG A 17 -7.51 3.71 -3.62
N THR A 18 -7.45 4.72 -2.75
CA THR A 18 -6.48 5.81 -2.89
C THR A 18 -5.06 5.35 -2.56
N LEU A 19 -4.88 4.54 -1.51
CA LEU A 19 -3.58 3.94 -1.19
C LEU A 19 -3.07 3.05 -2.33
N SER A 20 -3.96 2.28 -2.94
CA SER A 20 -3.63 1.44 -4.10
C SER A 20 -3.19 2.27 -5.30
N SER A 21 -3.90 3.36 -5.61
CA SER A 21 -3.50 4.29 -6.68
C SER A 21 -2.14 4.93 -6.42
N LYS A 22 -1.86 5.37 -5.18
CA LYS A 22 -0.55 5.93 -4.80
C LYS A 22 0.58 4.92 -4.93
N LEU A 23 0.35 3.67 -4.49
CA LEU A 23 1.32 2.58 -4.65
C LEU A 23 1.60 2.29 -6.12
N LEU A 24 0.56 2.19 -6.95
CA LEU A 24 0.72 1.94 -8.39
C LEU A 24 1.49 3.07 -9.08
N GLY A 25 1.20 4.33 -8.76
CA GLY A 25 1.97 5.47 -9.29
C GLY A 25 3.45 5.42 -8.86
N HIS A 26 3.71 5.10 -7.58
CA HIS A 26 5.07 4.94 -7.08
C HIS A 26 5.82 3.78 -7.75
N TYR A 27 5.16 2.64 -7.96
CA TYR A 27 5.75 1.52 -8.69
C TYR A 27 5.99 1.85 -10.17
N GLY A 28 5.11 2.64 -10.81
CA GLY A 28 5.33 3.10 -12.18
C GLY A 28 6.61 3.93 -12.32
N TYR A 29 6.88 4.80 -11.34
CA TYR A 29 8.04 5.68 -11.37
C TYR A 29 9.34 4.97 -10.93
N TYR A 30 9.28 4.13 -9.90
CA TYR A 30 10.47 3.51 -9.28
C TYR A 30 10.65 2.02 -9.60
N GLY A 31 9.76 1.45 -10.44
CA GLY A 31 9.70 0.02 -10.78
C GLY A 31 10.77 -0.48 -11.74
N ILE A 32 12.01 -0.02 -11.60
CA ILE A 32 13.16 -0.47 -12.40
C ILE A 32 13.72 -1.81 -11.88
N THR A 33 14.37 -2.57 -12.76
CA THR A 33 15.09 -3.80 -12.41
C THR A 33 16.04 -3.56 -11.22
N GLY A 34 15.97 -4.42 -10.19
CA GLY A 34 16.81 -4.31 -8.99
C GLY A 34 16.19 -3.53 -7.82
N ASN A 35 15.10 -2.79 -8.03
CA ASN A 35 14.48 -1.98 -6.96
C ASN A 35 13.31 -2.69 -6.22
N SER A 36 13.11 -3.99 -6.47
CA SER A 36 11.99 -4.76 -5.90
C SER A 36 12.00 -4.78 -4.37
N GLN A 37 13.18 -4.84 -3.75
CA GLN A 37 13.31 -4.86 -2.29
C GLN A 37 12.89 -3.52 -1.66
N ALA A 38 13.30 -2.38 -2.22
CA ALA A 38 12.92 -1.07 -1.69
C ALA A 38 11.41 -0.82 -1.88
N LEU A 39 10.85 -1.24 -3.01
CA LEU A 39 9.40 -1.17 -3.25
C LEU A 39 8.61 -2.07 -2.28
N ALA A 40 9.14 -3.24 -1.94
CA ALA A 40 8.52 -4.13 -0.96
C ALA A 40 8.55 -3.50 0.45
N ARG A 41 9.67 -2.88 0.83
CA ARG A 41 9.78 -2.09 2.07
C ARG A 41 8.78 -0.93 2.06
N PHE A 42 8.69 -0.18 0.96
CA PHE A 42 7.74 0.93 0.84
C PHE A 42 6.29 0.47 1.04
N ARG A 43 5.88 -0.62 0.37
CA ARG A 43 4.57 -1.26 0.58
C ARG A 43 4.33 -1.63 2.04
N HIS A 44 5.34 -2.20 2.70
CA HIS A 44 5.24 -2.58 4.11
C HIS A 44 5.01 -1.37 5.01
N GLU A 45 5.77 -0.29 4.81
CA GLU A 45 5.61 0.98 5.54
C GLU A 45 4.23 1.59 5.33
N VAL A 46 3.72 1.58 4.09
CA VAL A 46 2.36 2.03 3.77
C VAL A 46 1.32 1.24 4.58
N ALA A 47 1.45 -0.08 4.61
CA ALA A 47 0.56 -0.95 5.37
C ALA A 47 0.64 -0.69 6.89
N PHE A 48 1.85 -0.50 7.42
CA PHE A 48 2.07 -0.22 8.84
C PHE A 48 1.43 1.10 9.25
N ILE A 49 1.62 2.16 8.46
CA ILE A 49 1.04 3.48 8.70
C ILE A 49 -0.49 3.42 8.61
N TRP A 50 -1.03 2.68 7.63
CA TRP A 50 -2.47 2.49 7.51
C TRP A 50 -3.06 1.77 8.74
N ARG A 51 -2.42 0.69 9.21
CA ARG A 51 -2.80 -0.01 10.45
C ARG A 51 -2.80 0.94 11.65
N LYS A 52 -1.75 1.75 11.80
CA LYS A 52 -1.61 2.73 12.90
C LYS A 52 -2.80 3.69 12.95
N TRP A 53 -3.21 4.24 11.81
CA TRP A 53 -4.32 5.20 11.76
C TRP A 53 -5.69 4.55 11.88
N LEU A 54 -5.88 3.33 11.36
CA LEU A 54 -7.09 2.55 11.61
C LEU A 54 -7.24 2.19 13.09
N ASN A 55 -6.15 1.82 13.76
CA ASN A 55 -6.15 1.56 15.20
C ASN A 55 -6.54 2.80 16.01
N ARG A 56 -6.13 4.00 15.56
CA ARG A 56 -6.49 5.30 16.15
C ARG A 56 -7.88 5.82 15.76
N ARG A 57 -8.54 5.19 14.78
CA ARG A 57 -9.93 5.50 14.39
C ARG A 57 -10.93 4.75 15.27
N SER A 58 -10.64 3.49 15.56
CA SER A 58 -11.46 2.67 16.43
C SER A 58 -11.33 3.17 17.88
N GLN A 59 -12.45 3.46 18.56
CA GLN A 59 -12.44 3.74 20.00
C GLN A 59 -11.88 2.56 20.82
N ARG A 60 -11.92 1.34 20.26
CA ARG A 60 -11.14 0.19 20.76
C ARG A 60 -9.71 0.29 20.22
N GLN A 61 -8.76 0.70 21.05
CA GLN A 61 -7.31 0.80 20.76
C GLN A 61 -6.60 -0.56 20.64
N SER A 62 -7.22 -1.56 20.01
CA SER A 62 -6.60 -2.86 19.80
C SER A 62 -7.03 -3.42 18.46
N MET A 63 -6.39 -2.94 17.39
CA MET A 63 -6.33 -3.61 16.10
C MET A 63 -5.10 -4.53 16.10
N PRO A 64 -5.26 -5.79 16.53
CA PRO A 64 -4.20 -6.78 16.43
C PRO A 64 -3.88 -7.07 14.96
N TRP A 65 -2.66 -7.53 14.72
CA TRP A 65 -2.17 -7.83 13.37
C TRP A 65 -3.07 -8.80 12.61
N TRP A 66 -3.59 -9.85 13.26
CA TRP A 66 -4.48 -10.82 12.60
C TRP A 66 -5.75 -10.16 12.02
N LYS A 67 -6.31 -9.16 12.72
CA LYS A 67 -7.51 -8.43 12.26
C LYS A 67 -7.17 -7.56 11.06
N PHE A 68 -6.02 -6.91 11.10
CA PHE A 68 -5.53 -6.14 9.96
C PHE A 68 -5.18 -7.04 8.76
N SER A 69 -4.60 -8.22 9.00
CA SER A 69 -4.34 -9.22 7.95
C SER A 69 -5.64 -9.72 7.31
N ALA A 70 -6.68 -9.98 8.10
CA ALA A 70 -8.01 -10.32 7.57
C ALA A 70 -8.61 -9.17 6.73
N MET A 71 -8.41 -7.92 7.16
CA MET A 71 -8.81 -6.76 6.38
C MET A 71 -8.03 -6.65 5.06
N LEU A 72 -6.71 -6.89 5.08
CA LEU A 72 -5.88 -6.93 3.86
C LEU A 72 -6.28 -8.06 2.90
N LYS A 73 -6.81 -9.18 3.39
CA LYS A 73 -7.38 -10.22 2.50
C LYS A 73 -8.59 -9.69 1.74
N ARG A 74 -9.42 -8.86 2.37
CA ARG A 74 -10.59 -8.22 1.74
C ARG A 74 -10.21 -7.02 0.86
N HIS A 75 -9.17 -6.29 1.25
CA HIS A 75 -8.68 -5.08 0.60
C HIS A 75 -7.17 -5.19 0.34
N PRO A 76 -6.76 -6.04 -0.61
CA PRO A 76 -5.35 -6.29 -0.86
C PRO A 76 -4.70 -5.06 -1.47
N LEU A 77 -3.64 -4.55 -0.85
CA LEU A 77 -2.79 -3.54 -1.48
C LEU A 77 -2.15 -4.16 -2.74
N PRO A 78 -1.86 -3.38 -3.80
CA PRO A 78 -1.26 -3.87 -5.04
C PRO A 78 0.18 -4.37 -4.82
N PRO A 79 0.51 -5.62 -5.19
CA PRO A 79 1.85 -6.17 -5.02
C PRO A 79 2.86 -5.35 -5.83
N VAL A 80 4.11 -5.37 -5.38
CA VAL A 80 5.22 -4.80 -6.15
C VAL A 80 5.31 -5.58 -7.46
N ARG A 81 5.02 -4.92 -8.57
CA ARG A 81 5.31 -5.43 -9.91
C ARG A 81 6.42 -4.54 -10.45
N ALA A 82 7.57 -5.12 -10.80
CA ALA A 82 8.59 -4.39 -11.54
C ALA A 82 7.98 -4.03 -12.90
N VAL A 83 7.75 -2.74 -13.14
CA VAL A 83 7.10 -2.24 -14.36
C VAL A 83 8.13 -2.08 -15.49
N HIS A 84 9.36 -1.74 -15.14
CA HIS A 84 10.50 -1.59 -16.04
C HIS A 84 11.49 -2.71 -15.82
N SER A 85 11.25 -3.84 -16.49
CA SER A 85 12.37 -4.66 -16.93
C SER A 85 13.04 -3.93 -18.09
N VAL A 86 14.31 -3.54 -17.93
CA VAL A 86 15.15 -3.05 -19.04
C VAL A 86 15.28 -4.11 -20.16
N LEU A 87 14.79 -5.34 -19.93
CA LEU A 87 14.71 -6.43 -20.91
C LEU A 87 13.38 -6.49 -21.69
N ARG A 88 12.48 -5.51 -21.60
CA ARG A 88 11.38 -5.40 -22.57
C ARG A 88 11.93 -4.77 -23.86
N VAL A 89 12.76 -5.54 -24.56
CA VAL A 89 13.13 -5.27 -25.95
C VAL A 89 11.83 -5.00 -26.71
N ALA A 90 11.78 -3.86 -27.39
CA ALA A 90 10.73 -3.52 -28.33
C ALA A 90 10.49 -4.73 -29.23
N LYS A 91 9.29 -5.31 -29.17
CA LYS A 91 8.92 -6.34 -30.14
C LYS A 91 8.77 -5.61 -31.50
N PRO A 92 9.42 -6.10 -32.56
CA PRO A 92 9.44 -5.45 -33.88
C PRO A 92 8.04 -5.30 -34.48
#